data_AF-Q4WAH1-F1
#
_entry.id   AF-Q4WAH1-F1
#
_cell.length_a   1.000
_cell.length_b   1.000
_cell.length_c   1.000
_cell.angle_alpha   90.00
_cell.angle_beta   90.00
_cell.angle_gamma   90.00
#
_symmetry.space_group_name_H-M   'P 1'
#
loop_
_entity.id
_entity.type
_entity.pdbx_description
1 polymer ?
#
loop_
_entity_poly.entity_id
_entity_poly.type
_entity_poly.pdbx_seq_one_letter_code
_entity_poly.pdbx_strand_id
1 'polypeptide(L)'
;MSSELFSSPSSPHMISTIPPPRPISVNSLERIPVIPTLPYSKEASRSASAGFEIHDDPIPSTTEPGQPDCQTTTPTAAELLVKPIGSQPYRSGVRFHDLPAEVHEAILDHLFGERVSALTMGAPGKSARNWNRCLRHPRRKVLSDLALISPVWRVLVQDRIYRHIKIKGTTDELAESASWFSAHPHLAKYVRQVEVWVPVWGNRAARSVTVYQPRRRFHDEHIAVMDVTALLHATMTWENPDTFHPRGHTFYLSSHNATLEDIFHHVKACFPEARILTLEGGHCKKPPMIRHFRNDPYGLAGKERLPVLPNIQIFVMRGAWNIMRDYQHWRNLSQALPGLQEWHCAYAKPKIEGYDTIAKILVNPPPSLLHLNISLEGFSNKENTHSSWFSDGAQPPHLCRLLGELAPRLMSLTFTGKVCACLFQATSHTSPPWPKTSNLRYLDLAVKTCCREKKAGSVFPFFEDFSGIGNMNFIRSFEKLVVGAVQSLGVHPLLNQIRIRFIDLDSACPLLNPYFQLSGNLCTGLWSDRILYALNEFRPQARFVELRDGIYPQYGPNSQIVGAVLPRARPLSIHACAYRIIADAGKP
;
A
#
# COMPACT_ATOMS: atom_id res chain seq x y z
N MET A 1 -15.44 -68.64 -16.95
CA MET A 1 -14.66 -69.87 -16.69
C MET A 1 -13.25 -69.41 -16.37
N SER A 2 -12.98 -69.04 -15.10
CA SER A 2 -12.60 -69.96 -13.99
C SER A 2 -11.19 -70.52 -14.27
N SER A 3 -10.15 -70.32 -13.46
CA SER A 3 -10.02 -70.22 -11.99
C SER A 3 -8.65 -69.57 -11.66
N GLU A 4 -8.43 -68.64 -10.70
CA GLU A 4 -8.49 -68.74 -9.21
C GLU A 4 -7.51 -69.79 -8.63
N LEU A 5 -6.65 -69.62 -7.59
CA LEU A 5 -6.44 -68.76 -6.40
C LEU A 5 -4.96 -68.96 -5.93
N PHE A 6 -4.25 -68.18 -5.09
CA PHE A 6 -4.42 -67.70 -3.69
C PHE A 6 -3.36 -66.59 -3.43
N SER A 7 -3.62 -65.42 -2.82
CA SER A 7 -3.96 -65.05 -1.41
C SER A 7 -2.78 -65.04 -0.41
N SER A 8 -2.54 -63.85 0.16
CA SER A 8 -1.49 -63.30 1.08
C SER A 8 -1.58 -63.80 2.57
N PRO A 9 -1.05 -63.13 3.66
CA PRO A 9 0.10 -62.21 3.93
C PRO A 9 0.88 -62.51 5.27
N SER A 10 1.95 -61.77 5.62
CA SER A 10 2.17 -61.06 6.92
C SER A 10 3.60 -60.50 7.19
N SER A 11 3.61 -59.28 7.73
CA SER A 11 4.60 -58.24 8.14
C SER A 11 5.60 -58.58 9.30
N PRO A 12 6.34 -57.61 9.95
CA PRO A 12 7.09 -56.39 9.54
C PRO A 12 8.51 -56.33 10.16
N HIS A 13 9.38 -55.36 9.81
CA HIS A 13 10.38 -54.78 10.75
C HIS A 13 10.84 -53.38 10.33
N MET A 14 11.31 -52.63 11.34
CA MET A 14 11.20 -51.18 11.51
C MET A 14 12.42 -50.36 11.08
N ILE A 15 12.14 -49.06 10.99
CA ILE A 15 12.97 -47.87 10.77
C ILE A 15 14.17 -47.78 11.74
N SER A 16 15.35 -47.39 11.24
CA SER A 16 16.41 -46.76 12.04
C SER A 16 16.94 -45.51 11.34
N THR A 17 17.06 -44.44 12.11
CA THR A 17 17.39 -43.07 11.72
C THR A 17 18.80 -42.73 12.21
N ILE A 18 19.78 -42.67 11.31
CA ILE A 18 21.09 -42.04 11.57
C ILE A 18 21.50 -41.26 10.32
N PRO A 19 21.67 -39.93 10.38
CA PRO A 19 22.21 -39.15 9.28
C PRO A 19 23.75 -39.30 9.21
N PRO A 20 24.36 -39.35 8.01
CA PRO A 20 25.82 -39.40 7.87
C PRO A 20 26.50 -38.09 8.32
N PRO A 21 27.76 -38.15 8.79
CA PRO A 21 28.46 -37.01 9.38
C PRO A 21 28.80 -35.93 8.33
N ARG A 22 28.69 -34.67 8.73
CA ARG A 22 29.08 -33.51 7.92
C ARG A 22 30.62 -33.42 7.84
N PRO A 23 31.21 -33.11 6.67
CA PRO A 23 32.62 -32.79 6.61
C PRO A 23 32.90 -31.44 7.28
N ILE A 24 33.84 -31.48 8.22
CA ILE A 24 34.42 -30.33 8.92
C ILE A 24 35.36 -29.63 7.93
N SER A 25 35.12 -28.33 7.68
CA SER A 25 36.10 -27.47 7.03
C SER A 25 36.70 -26.55 8.10
N VAL A 26 38.00 -26.71 8.29
CA VAL A 26 38.86 -25.98 9.21
C VAL A 26 39.47 -24.81 8.43
N ASN A 27 39.19 -23.58 8.86
CA ASN A 27 40.14 -22.47 8.87
C ASN A 27 39.55 -21.31 9.68
N SER A 28 39.96 -21.29 10.95
CA SER A 28 39.87 -20.17 11.88
C SER A 28 41.19 -19.41 11.83
N LEU A 29 41.14 -18.07 11.80
CA LEU A 29 42.13 -17.04 12.22
C LEU A 29 41.78 -15.74 11.45
N GLU A 30 41.56 -14.55 12.00
CA GLU A 30 41.90 -13.94 13.29
C GLU A 30 40.78 -12.99 13.78
N ARG A 31 40.58 -12.91 15.10
CA ARG A 31 39.85 -11.83 15.78
C ARG A 31 40.88 -10.89 16.42
N ILE A 32 40.69 -9.58 16.25
CA ILE A 32 41.21 -8.52 17.14
C ILE A 32 40.00 -7.61 17.48
N PRO A 33 39.89 -7.07 18.72
CA PRO A 33 38.60 -6.84 19.37
C PRO A 33 37.94 -5.48 19.08
N VAL A 34 36.61 -5.50 19.15
CA VAL A 34 35.67 -4.35 19.05
C VAL A 34 35.44 -3.76 20.45
N ILE A 35 35.56 -2.43 20.56
CA ILE A 35 35.08 -1.61 21.69
C ILE A 35 33.58 -1.31 21.47
N PRO A 36 32.72 -1.37 22.50
CA PRO A 36 31.27 -1.47 22.32
C PRO A 36 30.59 -0.11 22.13
N THR A 37 29.77 0.01 21.08
CA THR A 37 28.67 0.99 21.02
C THR A 37 27.34 0.27 20.87
N LEU A 38 26.48 0.56 21.85
CA LEU A 38 25.13 0.05 22.15
C LEU A 38 24.27 -0.37 20.94
N PRO A 39 23.61 -1.55 20.99
CA PRO A 39 22.68 -1.98 19.96
C PRO A 39 21.29 -1.34 20.14
N TYR A 40 20.85 -0.64 19.10
CA TYR A 40 19.48 -0.21 18.87
C TYR A 40 18.66 -1.41 18.38
N SER A 41 17.84 -1.98 19.26
CA SER A 41 16.98 -3.14 18.97
C SER A 41 15.67 -2.70 18.29
N LYS A 42 15.50 -3.10 17.03
CA LYS A 42 14.20 -3.11 16.33
C LYS A 42 13.56 -4.49 16.52
N GLU A 43 12.61 -4.58 17.45
CA GLU A 43 11.65 -5.69 17.48
C GLU A 43 10.23 -5.14 17.41
N ALA A 44 9.66 -5.24 16.22
CA ALA A 44 8.23 -5.14 16.01
C ALA A 44 7.68 -6.56 15.88
N SER A 45 7.20 -7.12 16.98
CA SER A 45 6.35 -8.31 16.98
C SER A 45 5.05 -8.03 17.72
N ARG A 46 3.98 -8.51 17.11
CA ARG A 46 2.59 -8.43 17.58
C ARG A 46 2.44 -9.17 18.91
N SER A 47 1.74 -8.59 19.87
CA SER A 47 0.88 -9.35 20.78
C SER A 47 -0.12 -8.43 21.50
N ALA A 48 -1.32 -8.95 21.65
CA ALA A 48 -2.45 -8.35 22.34
C ALA A 48 -2.33 -8.54 23.86
N SER A 49 -2.97 -7.64 24.60
CA SER A 49 -3.39 -7.79 26.01
C SER A 49 -2.30 -8.11 27.04
N ALA A 50 -1.87 -7.07 27.76
CA ALA A 50 -1.50 -7.19 29.17
C ALA A 50 -1.88 -5.86 29.85
N GLY A 51 -2.82 -5.94 30.80
CA GLY A 51 -3.18 -4.82 31.67
C GLY A 51 -2.07 -4.59 32.69
N PHE A 52 -1.83 -3.34 33.03
CA PHE A 52 -1.05 -2.98 34.20
C PHE A 52 -2.04 -2.65 35.32
N GLU A 53 -1.99 -3.44 36.40
CA GLU A 53 -2.66 -3.14 37.66
C GLU A 53 -1.98 -1.92 38.30
N ILE A 54 -2.79 -0.90 38.59
CA ILE A 54 -2.38 0.25 39.41
C ILE A 54 -2.76 -0.12 40.84
N HIS A 55 -1.77 -0.28 41.70
CA HIS A 55 -1.98 -0.45 43.14
C HIS A 55 -2.18 0.95 43.72
N ASP A 56 -3.42 1.27 44.07
CA ASP A 56 -3.77 2.41 44.93
C ASP A 56 -3.42 2.04 46.37
N ASP A 57 -2.70 2.91 47.08
CA ASP A 57 -2.75 2.99 48.54
C ASP A 57 -2.44 4.42 49.03
N PRO A 58 -3.01 4.85 50.17
CA PRO A 58 -3.20 6.27 50.50
C PRO A 58 -2.12 6.84 51.44
N ILE A 59 -1.88 8.14 51.30
CA ILE A 59 -1.02 8.96 52.17
C ILE A 59 -1.75 9.25 53.51
N PRO A 60 -1.08 9.12 54.67
CA PRO A 60 -1.49 9.81 55.89
C PRO A 60 -0.53 10.94 56.30
N SER A 61 -1.11 11.99 56.86
CA SER A 61 -0.44 13.22 57.27
C SER A 61 -0.31 13.35 58.79
N THR A 62 0.75 14.08 59.20
CA THR A 62 0.92 14.90 60.42
C THR A 62 1.29 14.19 61.75
N THR A 63 2.44 14.54 62.35
CA THR A 63 2.64 15.51 63.48
C THR A 63 3.97 15.23 64.23
N GLU A 64 4.74 16.27 64.52
CA GLU A 64 5.92 16.32 65.44
C GLU A 64 5.50 16.45 66.93
N PRO A 65 6.39 16.57 67.94
CA PRO A 65 7.79 16.12 68.12
C PRO A 65 8.06 15.47 69.51
N GLY A 66 9.25 14.88 69.72
CA GLY A 66 9.76 14.58 71.08
C GLY A 66 10.94 13.60 71.15
N GLN A 67 12.16 14.12 71.21
CA GLN A 67 13.38 13.46 71.76
C GLN A 67 13.23 13.22 73.29
N PRO A 68 14.06 12.40 74.01
CA PRO A 68 15.52 12.27 73.82
C PRO A 68 16.22 10.92 74.15
N ASP A 69 17.54 10.89 73.85
CA ASP A 69 18.70 10.22 74.52
C ASP A 69 18.80 8.68 74.62
N CYS A 70 19.96 8.00 74.51
CA CYS A 70 21.38 8.38 74.31
C CYS A 70 22.23 7.12 73.97
N GLN A 71 23.23 7.28 73.09
CA GLN A 71 24.60 6.63 73.04
C GLN A 71 24.72 5.10 72.80
N THR A 72 25.68 4.51 72.05
CA THR A 72 27.07 4.89 71.69
C THR A 72 27.60 4.07 70.49
N THR A 73 28.67 4.57 69.86
CA THR A 73 29.75 3.92 69.06
C THR A 73 29.62 3.72 67.53
N THR A 74 30.53 4.41 66.83
CA THR A 74 30.94 4.53 65.40
C THR A 74 31.27 3.21 64.67
N PRO A 75 31.35 3.10 63.31
CA PRO A 75 31.83 4.13 62.34
C PRO A 75 31.05 4.22 61.00
N THR A 76 31.31 5.26 60.18
CA THR A 76 31.56 5.23 58.71
C THR A 76 31.70 6.67 58.16
N ALA A 77 32.60 6.85 57.19
CA ALA A 77 33.08 8.08 56.57
C ALA A 77 31.98 9.04 56.08
N ALA A 78 32.10 10.31 56.45
CA ALA A 78 31.28 11.40 55.93
C ALA A 78 32.15 12.47 55.26
N GLU A 79 31.72 12.79 54.05
CA GLU A 79 32.30 13.67 53.06
C GLU A 79 32.38 15.13 53.51
N LEU A 80 33.30 15.82 52.86
CA LEU A 80 33.69 17.20 53.06
C LEU A 80 32.50 18.18 52.93
N LEU A 81 32.35 18.96 53.99
CA LEU A 81 31.47 20.12 54.16
C LEU A 81 31.65 21.16 53.02
N VAL A 82 30.73 21.16 52.06
CA VAL A 82 30.54 22.31 51.15
C VAL A 82 29.77 23.39 51.90
N LYS A 83 30.40 24.56 52.09
CA LYS A 83 29.75 25.74 52.67
C LYS A 83 28.52 26.14 51.84
N PRO A 84 27.36 26.44 52.47
CA PRO A 84 26.19 26.91 51.74
C PRO A 84 26.43 28.35 51.29
N ILE A 85 26.81 28.52 50.02
CA ILE A 85 26.69 29.79 49.33
C ILE A 85 25.20 30.08 49.23
N GLY A 86 24.80 31.27 49.69
CA GLY A 86 23.41 31.66 49.89
C GLY A 86 22.48 31.19 48.77
N SER A 87 21.42 30.50 49.16
CA SER A 87 20.31 30.12 48.30
C SER A 87 19.53 31.38 47.88
N GLN A 88 20.11 32.18 46.99
CA GLN A 88 19.27 32.91 46.06
C GLN A 88 18.56 31.83 45.23
N PRO A 89 17.22 31.77 45.23
CA PRO A 89 16.53 30.94 44.27
C PRO A 89 16.92 31.49 42.90
N TYR A 90 17.75 30.76 42.16
CA TYR A 90 17.83 30.89 40.72
C TYR A 90 16.43 30.61 40.19
N ARG A 91 15.56 31.62 40.20
CA ARG A 91 14.33 31.63 39.42
C ARG A 91 14.83 31.74 37.98
N SER A 92 15.09 30.59 37.37
CA SER A 92 15.08 30.50 35.92
C SER A 92 13.76 31.13 35.49
N GLY A 93 13.84 32.35 34.93
CA GLY A 93 12.67 33.11 34.52
C GLY A 93 11.95 32.50 33.31
N VAL A 94 12.52 31.43 32.74
CA VAL A 94 11.98 30.72 31.59
C VAL A 94 11.00 29.67 32.08
N ARG A 95 9.71 29.90 31.82
CA ARG A 95 8.66 28.92 32.07
C ARG A 95 8.54 28.03 30.85
N PHE A 96 7.93 26.87 31.04
CA PHE A 96 7.74 25.90 29.95
C PHE A 96 7.04 26.51 28.73
N HIS A 97 6.06 27.41 28.92
CA HIS A 97 5.35 28.07 27.81
C HIS A 97 6.14 29.17 27.10
N ASP A 98 7.29 29.58 27.65
CA ASP A 98 8.18 30.57 27.03
C ASP A 98 9.17 29.91 26.06
N LEU A 99 9.13 28.58 25.95
CA LEU A 99 9.97 27.84 25.01
C LEU A 99 9.52 28.11 23.56
N PRO A 100 10.46 28.16 22.59
CA PRO A 100 10.12 28.25 21.17
C PRO A 100 9.21 27.11 20.72
N ALA A 101 8.35 27.37 19.73
CA ALA A 101 7.40 26.40 19.22
C ALA A 101 8.10 25.12 18.70
N GLU A 102 9.32 25.25 18.17
CA GLU A 102 10.15 24.16 17.67
C GLU A 102 10.50 23.15 18.78
N VAL A 103 10.76 23.63 20.00
CA VAL A 103 11.05 22.76 21.15
C VAL A 103 9.80 22.01 21.57
N HIS A 104 8.66 22.70 21.60
CA HIS A 104 7.37 22.07 21.85
C HIS A 104 7.02 21.01 20.80
N GLU A 105 7.27 21.29 19.53
CA GLU A 105 7.06 20.34 18.44
C GLU A 105 7.98 19.12 18.56
N ALA A 106 9.25 19.30 18.91
CA ALA A 106 10.20 18.21 19.11
C ALA A 106 9.77 17.28 20.26
N ILE A 107 9.30 17.84 21.38
CA ILE A 107 8.75 17.04 22.49
C ILE A 107 7.52 16.26 22.03
N LEU A 108 6.60 16.93 21.34
CA LEU A 108 5.40 16.27 20.81
C LEU A 108 5.75 15.21 19.77
N ASP A 109 6.80 15.38 18.96
CA ASP A 109 7.28 14.36 18.02
C ASP A 109 7.80 13.12 18.75
N HIS A 110 8.44 13.28 19.91
CA HIS A 110 8.81 12.14 20.73
C HIS A 110 7.58 11.39 21.27
N LEU A 111 6.53 12.10 21.68
CA LEU A 111 5.31 11.52 22.25
C LEU A 111 4.36 10.91 21.21
N PHE A 112 4.21 11.57 20.07
CA PHE A 112 3.31 11.18 18.97
C PHE A 112 3.99 10.28 17.93
N GLY A 113 5.34 10.26 17.88
CA GLY A 113 6.15 9.76 16.77
C GLY A 113 6.55 10.89 15.80
N GLU A 114 7.72 10.79 15.16
CA GLU A 114 8.25 11.79 14.23
C GLU A 114 7.23 12.16 13.13
N ARG A 115 7.00 13.47 12.95
CA ARG A 115 6.23 14.00 11.83
C ARG A 115 6.99 13.79 10.53
N VAL A 116 6.42 13.03 9.60
CA VAL A 116 6.86 13.13 8.20
C VAL A 116 6.12 14.30 7.57
N SER A 117 6.85 15.39 7.28
CA SER A 117 6.27 16.56 6.63
C SER A 117 5.73 16.20 5.24
N ALA A 118 4.48 16.57 4.98
CA ALA A 118 3.83 16.40 3.67
C ALA A 118 4.58 17.14 2.54
N LEU A 119 5.43 18.13 2.87
CA LEU A 119 6.25 18.88 1.92
C LEU A 119 7.63 18.26 1.68
N THR A 120 8.13 17.41 2.59
CA THR A 120 9.39 16.65 2.41
C THR A 120 9.23 15.41 1.50
N MET A 121 8.08 15.28 0.85
CA MET A 121 7.69 14.16 -0.02
C MET A 121 8.44 14.11 -1.37
N GLY A 122 9.40 15.00 -1.61
CA GLY A 122 10.40 14.85 -2.68
C GLY A 122 11.39 13.70 -2.45
N ALA A 123 11.36 13.06 -1.27
CA ALA A 123 12.18 11.89 -0.98
C ALA A 123 11.52 10.58 -1.45
N PRO A 124 12.32 9.61 -1.91
CA PRO A 124 11.87 8.68 -2.94
C PRO A 124 11.31 7.36 -2.38
N GLY A 125 10.38 6.71 -3.09
CA GLY A 125 9.91 5.36 -2.75
C GLY A 125 8.97 5.23 -1.56
N LYS A 126 8.68 6.34 -0.88
CA LYS A 126 7.90 6.36 0.38
C LYS A 126 6.54 7.06 0.27
N SER A 127 6.24 7.67 -0.88
CA SER A 127 5.08 8.57 -1.05
C SER A 127 3.74 7.91 -0.68
N ALA A 128 3.42 6.69 -1.14
CA ALA A 128 2.12 6.08 -0.82
C ALA A 128 2.06 5.29 0.50
N ARG A 129 3.19 4.74 0.98
CA ARG A 129 3.22 3.87 2.18
C ARG A 129 3.25 4.64 3.50
N ASN A 130 3.71 5.89 3.50
CA ASN A 130 3.92 6.64 4.74
C ASN A 130 2.66 7.32 5.28
N TRP A 131 1.65 7.63 4.47
CA TRP A 131 0.46 8.38 4.94
C TRP A 131 -0.32 7.63 6.03
N ASN A 132 -0.45 6.31 5.84
CA ASN A 132 -1.13 5.44 6.81
C ASN A 132 -0.35 5.24 8.11
N ARG A 133 0.98 5.43 8.11
CA ARG A 133 1.84 5.27 9.30
C ARG A 133 2.11 6.59 10.02
N CYS A 134 2.19 7.71 9.30
CA CYS A 134 2.53 9.01 9.87
C CYS A 134 1.35 9.71 10.57
N LEU A 135 0.12 9.24 10.36
CA LEU A 135 -1.10 9.96 10.76
C LEU A 135 -2.05 9.13 11.65
N ARG A 136 -1.64 7.90 12.02
CA ARG A 136 -2.42 7.05 12.92
C ARG A 136 -1.74 7.05 14.28
N HIS A 137 -2.21 7.90 15.18
CA HIS A 137 -1.89 7.81 16.59
C HIS A 137 -2.90 6.85 17.23
N PRO A 138 -2.54 5.60 17.57
CA PRO A 138 -3.47 4.64 18.18
C PRO A 138 -3.98 5.06 19.56
N ARG A 139 -3.47 6.15 20.14
CA ARG A 139 -3.80 6.65 21.48
C ARG A 139 -4.50 8.03 21.48
N ARG A 140 -5.37 8.31 20.49
CA ARG A 140 -5.98 9.65 20.29
C ARG A 140 -6.59 10.26 21.56
N LYS A 141 -7.23 9.44 22.41
CA LYS A 141 -7.86 9.90 23.66
C LYS A 141 -6.86 10.23 24.77
N VAL A 142 -5.80 9.44 24.94
CA VAL A 142 -4.75 9.71 25.95
C VAL A 142 -3.89 10.90 25.51
N LEU A 143 -3.70 11.07 24.21
CA LEU A 143 -2.89 12.15 23.65
C LEU A 143 -3.65 13.48 23.51
N SER A 144 -5.00 13.47 23.57
CA SER A 144 -5.78 14.71 23.53
C SER A 144 -5.64 15.54 24.80
N ASP A 145 -5.40 14.91 25.95
CA ASP A 145 -5.24 15.62 27.23
C ASP A 145 -3.99 16.49 27.26
N LEU A 146 -3.00 16.19 26.41
CA LEU A 146 -1.83 17.04 26.20
C LEU A 146 -2.20 18.45 25.72
N ALA A 147 -3.35 18.61 25.06
CA ALA A 147 -3.88 19.92 24.67
C ALA A 147 -4.27 20.80 25.88
N LEU A 148 -4.36 20.23 27.09
CA LEU A 148 -4.71 20.95 28.32
C LEU A 148 -3.47 21.54 29.03
N ILE A 149 -2.26 21.11 28.66
CA ILE A 149 -1.00 21.52 29.33
C ILE A 149 -0.74 23.03 29.17
N SER A 150 -0.87 23.56 27.95
CA SER A 150 -0.67 24.98 27.67
C SER A 150 -1.43 25.43 26.41
N PRO A 151 -1.66 26.74 26.22
CA PRO A 151 -2.27 27.25 24.98
C PRO A 151 -1.50 26.88 23.71
N VAL A 152 -0.16 26.88 23.77
CA VAL A 152 0.70 26.47 22.65
C VAL A 152 0.48 24.99 22.32
N TRP A 153 0.49 24.14 23.35
CA TRP A 153 0.24 22.71 23.19
C TRP A 153 -1.16 22.42 22.67
N ARG A 154 -2.17 23.20 23.10
CA ARG A 154 -3.53 23.09 22.58
C ARG A 154 -3.56 23.17 21.06
N VAL A 155 -2.94 24.19 20.49
CA VAL A 155 -2.89 24.39 19.03
C VAL A 155 -2.12 23.26 18.35
N LEU A 156 -0.93 22.93 18.84
CA LEU A 156 -0.07 21.90 18.22
C LEU A 156 -0.68 20.49 18.29
N VAL A 157 -1.30 20.14 19.42
CA VAL A 157 -1.95 18.84 19.63
C VAL A 157 -3.23 18.75 18.81
N GLN A 158 -4.07 19.79 18.81
CA GLN A 158 -5.28 19.82 17.99
C GLN A 158 -4.95 19.75 16.49
N ASP A 159 -3.92 20.48 16.02
CA ASP A 159 -3.44 20.37 14.64
C ASP A 159 -3.11 18.91 14.31
N ARG A 160 -2.34 18.20 15.14
CA ARG A 160 -1.97 16.79 14.91
C ARG A 160 -3.18 15.84 14.89
N ILE A 161 -4.07 15.96 15.87
CA ILE A 161 -5.20 15.04 16.03
C ILE A 161 -6.23 15.24 14.91
N TYR A 162 -6.56 16.49 14.58
CA TYR A 162 -7.57 16.84 13.59
C TYR A 162 -7.04 16.96 12.16
N ARG A 163 -5.72 16.92 11.94
CA ARG A 163 -5.14 16.99 10.59
C ARG A 163 -5.74 15.98 9.62
N HIS A 164 -6.03 14.79 10.12
CA HIS A 164 -6.59 13.68 9.36
C HIS A 164 -7.80 13.07 10.08
N ILE A 165 -8.96 13.26 9.46
CA ILE A 165 -10.21 12.66 9.89
C ILE A 165 -10.58 11.49 8.99
N LYS A 166 -11.08 10.43 9.60
CA LYS A 166 -11.67 9.29 8.90
C LYS A 166 -13.14 9.19 9.27
N ILE A 167 -14.01 9.21 8.27
CA ILE A 167 -15.46 9.18 8.43
C ILE A 167 -15.98 7.93 7.74
N LYS A 168 -16.96 7.28 8.37
CA LYS A 168 -17.70 6.19 7.73
C LYS A 168 -18.74 6.82 6.78
N GLY A 169 -18.76 6.38 5.53
CA GLY A 169 -19.57 6.96 4.46
C GLY A 169 -21.04 6.53 4.47
N THR A 170 -21.71 6.69 5.61
CA THR A 170 -23.17 6.55 5.74
C THR A 170 -23.78 7.91 6.05
N THR A 171 -25.05 8.11 5.71
CA THR A 171 -25.75 9.40 5.91
C THR A 171 -25.68 9.87 7.36
N ASP A 172 -25.85 8.93 8.30
CA ASP A 172 -25.90 9.23 9.74
C ASP A 172 -24.54 9.70 10.28
N GLU A 173 -23.46 9.09 9.81
CA GLU A 173 -22.08 9.40 10.24
C GLU A 173 -21.58 10.71 9.63
N LEU A 174 -22.03 11.04 8.41
CA LEU A 174 -21.84 12.37 7.85
C LEU A 174 -22.59 13.43 8.68
N ALA A 175 -23.83 13.16 9.08
CA ALA A 175 -24.63 14.06 9.91
C ALA A 175 -24.01 14.25 11.31
N GLU A 176 -23.55 13.18 11.96
CA GLU A 176 -22.84 13.24 13.23
C GLU A 176 -21.55 14.05 13.10
N SER A 177 -20.77 13.80 12.05
CA SER A 177 -19.59 14.59 11.75
C SER A 177 -19.93 16.07 11.56
N ALA A 178 -21.02 16.40 10.86
CA ALA A 178 -21.43 17.78 10.62
C ALA A 178 -21.83 18.47 11.93
N SER A 179 -22.60 17.77 12.78
CA SER A 179 -22.98 18.25 14.11
C SER A 179 -21.76 18.55 14.99
N TRP A 180 -20.78 17.62 15.02
CA TRP A 180 -19.55 17.79 15.78
C TRP A 180 -18.77 19.05 15.38
N PHE A 181 -18.53 19.26 14.09
CA PHE A 181 -17.76 20.41 13.61
C PHE A 181 -18.56 21.71 13.62
N SER A 182 -19.89 21.65 13.60
CA SER A 182 -20.76 22.81 13.84
C SER A 182 -20.67 23.27 15.29
N ALA A 183 -20.60 22.34 16.25
CA ALA A 183 -20.38 22.66 17.66
C ALA A 183 -18.93 23.09 17.95
N HIS A 184 -17.97 22.67 17.12
CA HIS A 184 -16.54 22.95 17.31
C HIS A 184 -15.87 23.53 16.04
N PRO A 185 -16.31 24.70 15.55
CA PRO A 185 -15.86 25.25 14.26
C PRO A 185 -14.35 25.54 14.23
N HIS A 186 -13.77 25.86 15.39
CA HIS A 186 -12.34 26.12 15.54
C HIS A 186 -11.45 24.89 15.24
N LEU A 187 -12.01 23.67 15.25
CA LEU A 187 -11.26 22.44 14.95
C LEU A 187 -11.23 22.13 13.46
N ALA A 188 -12.24 22.56 12.70
CA ALA A 188 -12.36 22.31 11.26
C ALA A 188 -11.17 22.86 10.47
N LYS A 189 -10.60 24.00 10.89
CA LYS A 189 -9.45 24.66 10.25
C LYS A 189 -8.17 23.82 10.24
N TYR A 190 -8.05 22.85 11.14
CA TYR A 190 -6.90 21.95 11.21
C TYR A 190 -7.01 20.78 10.23
N VAL A 191 -8.21 20.47 9.74
CA VAL A 191 -8.44 19.33 8.85
C VAL A 191 -7.80 19.59 7.49
N ARG A 192 -6.77 18.80 7.15
CA ARG A 192 -6.08 18.84 5.85
C ARG A 192 -6.36 17.62 5.01
N GLN A 193 -6.73 16.51 5.64
CA GLN A 193 -7.05 15.25 4.99
C GLN A 193 -8.38 14.70 5.48
N VAL A 194 -9.24 14.33 4.53
CA VAL A 194 -10.51 13.65 4.79
C VAL A 194 -10.47 12.28 4.12
N GLU A 195 -10.59 11.22 4.92
CA GLU A 195 -10.75 9.84 4.44
C GLU A 195 -12.18 9.38 4.67
N VAL A 196 -12.93 9.09 3.60
CA VAL A 196 -14.28 8.54 3.70
C VAL A 196 -14.27 7.09 3.28
N TRP A 197 -14.62 6.20 4.21
CA TRP A 197 -14.74 4.76 3.96
C TRP A 197 -16.20 4.37 3.81
N VAL A 198 -16.60 3.93 2.62
CA VAL A 198 -17.98 3.54 2.34
C VAL A 198 -18.14 2.02 2.57
N PRO A 199 -18.94 1.60 3.57
CA PRO A 199 -19.12 0.19 3.88
C PRO A 199 -19.88 -0.54 2.77
N VAL A 200 -19.48 -1.79 2.53
CA VAL A 200 -20.23 -2.71 1.63
C VAL A 200 -21.19 -3.60 2.40
N TRP A 201 -20.87 -3.90 3.66
CA TRP A 201 -21.72 -4.66 4.57
C TRP A 201 -22.37 -3.70 5.56
N GLY A 202 -23.67 -3.84 5.76
CA GLY A 202 -24.41 -3.16 6.81
C GLY A 202 -24.26 -3.87 8.15
N ASN A 203 -25.14 -3.54 9.08
CA ASN A 203 -25.15 -4.18 10.40
C ASN A 203 -25.35 -5.70 10.28
N ARG A 204 -24.79 -6.44 11.24
CA ARG A 204 -25.07 -7.88 11.37
C ARG A 204 -26.58 -8.05 11.39
N ALA A 205 -27.09 -8.99 10.59
CA ALA A 205 -28.47 -9.36 10.73
C ALA A 205 -28.65 -9.83 12.17
N ALA A 206 -29.52 -9.15 12.93
CA ALA A 206 -29.93 -9.67 14.21
C ALA A 206 -30.39 -11.10 13.90
N ARG A 207 -29.68 -12.11 14.42
CA ARG A 207 -30.29 -13.42 14.51
C ARG A 207 -31.56 -13.14 15.30
N SER A 208 -32.70 -13.16 14.62
CA SER A 208 -33.97 -13.41 15.28
C SER A 208 -33.68 -14.67 16.08
N VAL A 209 -33.47 -14.50 17.39
CA VAL A 209 -33.62 -15.60 18.31
C VAL A 209 -35.10 -15.89 18.22
N THR A 210 -35.49 -16.67 17.21
CA THR A 210 -36.71 -17.45 17.30
C THR A 210 -36.48 -18.26 18.55
N VAL A 211 -37.13 -17.84 19.62
CA VAL A 211 -37.26 -18.60 20.85
C VAL A 211 -37.75 -19.96 20.39
N TYR A 212 -36.84 -20.93 20.33
CA TYR A 212 -37.18 -22.32 20.12
C TYR A 212 -37.99 -22.71 21.35
N GLN A 213 -39.32 -22.58 21.26
CA GLN A 213 -40.18 -23.39 22.08
C GLN A 213 -39.95 -24.84 21.65
N PRO A 214 -39.56 -25.74 22.57
CA PRO A 214 -39.30 -27.12 22.21
C PRO A 214 -40.64 -27.81 21.96
N ARG A 215 -41.11 -27.83 20.71
CA ARG A 215 -42.24 -28.66 20.32
C ARG A 215 -41.75 -30.08 20.02
N ARG A 216 -42.21 -30.99 20.88
CA ARG A 216 -42.02 -32.43 20.81
C ARG A 216 -42.43 -32.97 19.44
N ARG A 217 -41.69 -34.00 19.02
CA ARG A 217 -41.91 -34.87 17.86
C ARG A 217 -43.39 -35.18 17.63
N PHE A 218 -43.86 -35.04 16.39
CA PHE A 218 -44.73 -36.02 15.75
C PHE A 218 -44.54 -35.99 14.23
N HIS A 219 -44.61 -37.19 13.67
CA HIS A 219 -44.42 -37.67 12.31
C HIS A 219 -45.64 -37.30 11.44
N ASP A 220 -45.47 -36.83 10.20
CA ASP A 220 -45.96 -37.55 9.02
C ASP A 220 -45.56 -36.88 7.68
N GLU A 221 -45.56 -37.73 6.65
CA GLU A 221 -45.10 -37.59 5.28
C GLU A 221 -46.00 -36.69 4.40
N HIS A 222 -45.44 -35.96 3.42
CA HIS A 222 -45.79 -36.10 1.99
C HIS A 222 -45.15 -35.02 1.09
N ILE A 223 -44.30 -35.53 0.19
CA ILE A 223 -44.22 -35.27 -1.26
C ILE A 223 -43.92 -33.87 -1.81
N ALA A 224 -42.83 -33.87 -2.57
CA ALA A 224 -42.33 -32.86 -3.47
C ALA A 224 -43.30 -32.51 -4.60
N VAL A 225 -43.60 -31.22 -4.73
CA VAL A 225 -43.85 -30.54 -6.01
C VAL A 225 -43.16 -29.18 -5.93
N MET A 226 -41.82 -29.17 -6.07
CA MET A 226 -41.07 -27.95 -6.36
C MET A 226 -41.11 -27.75 -7.87
N ASP A 227 -42.18 -27.09 -8.34
CA ASP A 227 -42.42 -26.89 -9.76
C ASP A 227 -42.13 -25.43 -10.15
N VAL A 228 -41.03 -25.27 -10.90
CA VAL A 228 -40.75 -24.37 -12.04
C VAL A 228 -41.09 -22.86 -11.96
N THR A 229 -42.10 -22.42 -11.21
CA THR A 229 -42.49 -21.01 -11.06
C THR A 229 -41.41 -20.17 -10.37
N ALA A 230 -40.66 -20.76 -9.43
CA ALA A 230 -39.59 -20.07 -8.71
C ALA A 230 -38.34 -19.80 -9.58
N LEU A 231 -38.10 -20.63 -10.61
CA LEU A 231 -36.97 -20.43 -11.52
C LEU A 231 -37.30 -19.35 -12.57
N LEU A 232 -38.57 -19.26 -13.01
CA LEU A 232 -39.05 -18.20 -13.90
C LEU A 232 -39.11 -16.83 -13.21
N HIS A 233 -39.37 -16.78 -11.90
CA HIS A 233 -39.33 -15.54 -11.13
C HIS A 233 -37.90 -14.98 -10.95
N ALA A 234 -36.87 -15.84 -10.99
CA ALA A 234 -35.48 -15.46 -10.84
C ALA A 234 -34.87 -14.84 -12.12
N THR A 235 -35.48 -15.08 -13.30
CA THR A 235 -35.02 -14.52 -14.58
C THR A 235 -35.75 -13.24 -15.01
N MET A 236 -36.85 -12.86 -14.35
CA MET A 236 -37.72 -11.74 -14.79
C MET A 236 -38.00 -10.64 -13.75
N THR A 237 -37.28 -10.55 -12.62
CA THR A 237 -37.54 -9.51 -11.60
C THR A 237 -36.40 -8.51 -11.44
N TRP A 238 -36.27 -7.63 -12.44
CA TRP A 238 -35.79 -6.26 -12.23
C TRP A 238 -37.04 -5.40 -12.05
N GLU A 239 -37.45 -5.12 -10.80
CA GLU A 239 -38.35 -4.01 -10.37
C GLU A 239 -39.00 -4.33 -9.00
N ASN A 240 -38.32 -3.99 -7.90
CA ASN A 240 -38.89 -3.34 -6.70
C ASN A 240 -37.78 -3.16 -5.63
N PRO A 241 -37.68 -2.02 -4.90
CA PRO A 241 -36.60 -1.80 -3.94
C PRO A 241 -36.78 -2.50 -2.60
N ASP A 242 -37.98 -2.97 -2.28
CA ASP A 242 -38.29 -3.45 -0.93
C ASP A 242 -38.34 -4.97 -0.88
N THR A 243 -37.46 -5.54 -0.04
CA THR A 243 -37.46 -6.94 0.40
C THR A 243 -36.76 -7.99 -0.50
N PHE A 244 -35.49 -7.77 -0.85
CA PHE A 244 -34.60 -8.90 -1.16
C PHE A 244 -34.04 -9.51 0.14
N HIS A 245 -34.58 -10.66 0.55
CA HIS A 245 -34.01 -11.53 1.58
C HIS A 245 -33.40 -12.80 0.93
N PRO A 246 -32.13 -12.76 0.50
CA PRO A 246 -31.43 -14.00 0.19
C PRO A 246 -31.14 -14.73 1.51
N ARG A 247 -31.91 -15.79 1.79
CA ARG A 247 -31.67 -16.67 2.94
C ARG A 247 -30.22 -17.18 2.87
N GLY A 248 -29.41 -16.89 3.91
CA GLY A 248 -28.07 -17.47 4.07
C GLY A 248 -26.93 -16.50 4.41
N HIS A 249 -27.16 -15.19 4.52
CA HIS A 249 -26.11 -14.22 4.85
C HIS A 249 -26.26 -13.62 6.27
N THR A 250 -25.14 -13.51 7.00
CA THR A 250 -25.05 -13.01 8.40
C THR A 250 -25.03 -11.48 8.54
N PHE A 251 -25.14 -10.73 7.43
CA PHE A 251 -25.08 -9.27 7.38
C PHE A 251 -26.11 -8.73 6.40
N TYR A 252 -26.76 -7.62 6.73
CA TYR A 252 -27.56 -6.86 5.74
C TYR A 252 -26.65 -6.10 4.78
N LEU A 253 -27.11 -5.80 3.57
CA LEU A 253 -26.47 -4.76 2.74
C LEU A 253 -26.64 -3.41 3.45
N SER A 254 -25.62 -2.54 3.44
CA SER A 254 -25.74 -1.22 4.07
C SER A 254 -26.79 -0.38 3.33
N SER A 255 -27.98 -0.22 3.90
CA SER A 255 -29.11 0.49 3.30
C SER A 255 -28.99 2.03 3.36
N HIS A 256 -28.03 2.57 4.12
CA HIS A 256 -27.87 4.00 4.39
C HIS A 256 -26.50 4.56 3.96
N ASN A 257 -25.92 4.00 2.89
CA ASN A 257 -24.68 4.55 2.34
C ASN A 257 -24.91 5.94 1.77
N ALA A 258 -24.03 6.88 2.12
CA ALA A 258 -24.03 8.20 1.52
C ALA A 258 -23.64 8.11 0.04
N THR A 259 -24.25 8.97 -0.78
CA THR A 259 -23.83 9.14 -2.18
C THR A 259 -22.51 9.92 -2.26
N LEU A 260 -21.83 9.91 -3.41
CA LEU A 260 -20.68 10.79 -3.63
C LEU A 260 -21.09 12.27 -3.54
N GLU A 261 -22.29 12.62 -4.00
CA GLU A 261 -22.87 13.96 -3.84
C GLU A 261 -22.95 14.38 -2.36
N ASP A 262 -23.49 13.52 -1.49
CA ASP A 262 -23.57 13.79 -0.05
C ASP A 262 -22.18 13.99 0.57
N ILE A 263 -21.23 13.13 0.18
CA ILE A 263 -19.84 13.21 0.66
C ILE A 263 -19.17 14.52 0.22
N PHE A 264 -19.33 14.92 -1.04
CA PHE A 264 -18.74 16.15 -1.55
C PHE A 264 -19.39 17.39 -0.94
N HIS A 265 -20.72 17.38 -0.71
CA HIS A 265 -21.39 18.44 0.05
C HIS A 265 -20.84 18.55 1.48
N HIS A 266 -20.67 17.41 2.16
CA HIS A 266 -20.12 17.37 3.51
C HIS A 266 -18.71 17.95 3.58
N VAL A 267 -17.81 17.53 2.69
CA VAL A 267 -16.44 18.03 2.64
C VAL A 267 -16.41 19.53 2.35
N LYS A 268 -17.24 20.01 1.42
CA LYS A 268 -17.32 21.43 1.06
C LYS A 268 -17.76 22.29 2.26
N ALA A 269 -18.77 21.83 2.99
CA ALA A 269 -19.35 22.59 4.10
C ALA A 269 -18.49 22.52 5.37
N CYS A 270 -18.00 21.33 5.74
CA CYS A 270 -17.34 21.11 7.02
C CYS A 270 -15.81 21.28 6.95
N PHE A 271 -15.18 21.01 5.80
CA PHE A 271 -13.72 20.93 5.66
C PHE A 271 -13.19 21.73 4.46
N PRO A 272 -13.48 23.05 4.39
CA PRO A 272 -13.05 23.87 3.25
C PRO A 272 -11.52 23.95 3.08
N GLU A 273 -10.78 23.76 4.17
CA GLU A 273 -9.33 23.81 4.26
C GLU A 273 -8.63 22.48 3.90
N ALA A 274 -9.41 21.44 3.60
CA ALA A 274 -8.88 20.14 3.20
C ALA A 274 -8.15 20.23 1.85
N ARG A 275 -7.01 19.53 1.76
CA ARG A 275 -6.20 19.42 0.54
C ARG A 275 -6.15 18.00 -0.01
N ILE A 276 -6.49 17.01 0.82
CA ILE A 276 -6.44 15.60 0.45
C ILE A 276 -7.82 14.99 0.69
N LEU A 277 -8.38 14.38 -0.35
CA LEU A 277 -9.56 13.54 -0.27
C LEU A 277 -9.18 12.08 -0.55
N THR A 278 -9.52 11.19 0.37
CA THR A 278 -9.43 9.74 0.16
C THR A 278 -10.82 9.14 0.18
N LEU A 279 -11.19 8.45 -0.90
CA LEU A 279 -12.39 7.62 -0.95
C LEU A 279 -11.98 6.15 -0.93
N GLU A 280 -12.54 5.40 0.01
CA GLU A 280 -12.29 3.97 0.16
C GLU A 280 -13.60 3.20 0.01
N GLY A 281 -13.72 2.44 -1.07
CA GLY A 281 -14.79 1.47 -1.24
C GLY A 281 -14.48 0.18 -0.48
N GLY A 282 -15.43 -0.29 0.34
CA GLY A 282 -15.27 -1.56 1.04
C GLY A 282 -15.03 -2.75 0.10
N HIS A 283 -14.32 -3.77 0.58
CA HIS A 283 -13.99 -4.95 -0.22
C HIS A 283 -14.99 -6.08 0.01
N CYS A 284 -15.56 -6.63 -1.07
CA CYS A 284 -16.28 -7.90 -1.02
C CYS A 284 -16.16 -8.67 -2.36
N LYS A 285 -16.80 -9.85 -2.47
CA LYS A 285 -16.74 -10.66 -3.70
C LYS A 285 -17.33 -9.91 -4.91
N LYS A 286 -18.50 -9.27 -4.75
CA LYS A 286 -19.22 -8.48 -5.75
C LYS A 286 -19.61 -7.12 -5.14
N PRO A 287 -18.67 -6.18 -4.99
CA PRO A 287 -18.98 -4.94 -4.29
C PRO A 287 -19.91 -4.07 -5.16
N PRO A 288 -20.95 -3.45 -4.55
CA PRO A 288 -21.76 -2.47 -5.25
C PRO A 288 -20.92 -1.22 -5.57
N MET A 289 -21.33 -0.49 -6.59
CA MET A 289 -20.78 0.83 -6.85
C MET A 289 -21.37 1.80 -5.83
N ILE A 290 -20.55 2.75 -5.36
CA ILE A 290 -21.03 3.87 -4.58
C ILE A 290 -21.91 4.71 -5.51
N ARG A 291 -23.10 5.06 -5.03
CA ARG A 291 -24.01 5.89 -5.83
C ARG A 291 -23.39 7.26 -6.03
N HIS A 292 -23.37 7.75 -7.26
CA HIS A 292 -22.81 9.07 -7.56
C HIS A 292 -23.75 10.17 -7.07
N PHE A 293 -25.02 10.11 -7.46
CA PHE A 293 -26.06 11.09 -7.15
C PHE A 293 -27.31 10.40 -6.59
N ARG A 294 -28.22 11.20 -6.04
CA ARG A 294 -29.53 10.69 -5.60
C ARG A 294 -30.45 10.37 -6.78
N ASN A 295 -30.48 11.22 -7.82
CA ASN A 295 -31.38 11.10 -8.96
C ASN A 295 -30.76 10.34 -10.16
N ASP A 296 -29.42 10.35 -10.26
CA ASP A 296 -28.63 9.51 -11.15
C ASP A 296 -27.64 8.65 -10.31
N PRO A 297 -28.12 7.55 -9.70
CA PRO A 297 -27.30 6.70 -8.84
C PRO A 297 -26.03 6.18 -9.52
N TYR A 298 -26.06 5.98 -10.83
CA TYR A 298 -24.91 5.50 -11.59
C TYR A 298 -24.02 6.64 -12.10
N GLY A 299 -24.51 7.87 -12.18
CA GLY A 299 -23.73 9.01 -12.64
C GLY A 299 -23.39 8.97 -14.13
N LEU A 300 -24.16 8.22 -14.92
CA LEU A 300 -23.90 8.00 -16.34
C LEU A 300 -24.63 9.00 -17.24
N ALA A 301 -25.70 9.63 -16.75
CA ALA A 301 -26.50 10.56 -17.55
C ALA A 301 -25.76 11.87 -17.84
N GLY A 302 -24.74 12.20 -17.04
CA GLY A 302 -23.95 13.43 -17.22
C GLY A 302 -24.75 14.72 -17.03
N LYS A 303 -25.93 14.66 -16.40
CA LYS A 303 -26.81 15.80 -16.12
C LYS A 303 -26.51 16.46 -14.77
N GLU A 304 -26.19 15.64 -13.76
CA GLU A 304 -25.86 16.12 -12.41
C GLU A 304 -24.37 16.44 -12.26
N ARG A 305 -24.02 17.21 -11.23
CA ARG A 305 -22.65 17.65 -10.97
C ARG A 305 -22.34 17.56 -9.49
N LEU A 306 -21.16 17.02 -9.16
CA LEU A 306 -20.68 16.99 -7.79
C LEU A 306 -20.30 18.41 -7.34
N PRO A 307 -20.49 18.76 -6.05
CA PRO A 307 -20.04 20.02 -5.48
C PRO A 307 -18.54 20.26 -5.71
N VAL A 308 -18.17 21.44 -6.22
CA VAL A 308 -16.76 21.76 -6.47
C VAL A 308 -15.98 21.91 -5.15
N LEU A 309 -14.85 21.21 -5.07
CA LEU A 309 -13.88 21.25 -3.96
C LEU A 309 -12.55 21.86 -4.49
N PRO A 310 -12.38 23.19 -4.48
CA PRO A 310 -11.26 23.85 -5.15
C PRO A 310 -9.90 23.58 -4.49
N ASN A 311 -9.88 23.33 -3.18
CA ASN A 311 -8.64 23.20 -2.41
C ASN A 311 -8.06 21.78 -2.40
N ILE A 312 -8.81 20.79 -2.91
CA ILE A 312 -8.33 19.41 -2.98
C ILE A 312 -7.29 19.28 -4.10
N GLN A 313 -6.05 19.02 -3.69
CA GLN A 313 -4.89 18.85 -4.57
C GLN A 313 -4.54 17.38 -4.76
N ILE A 314 -4.88 16.52 -3.79
CA ILE A 314 -4.51 15.11 -3.78
C ILE A 314 -5.77 14.27 -3.65
N PHE A 315 -5.99 13.36 -4.61
CA PHE A 315 -7.14 12.47 -4.61
C PHE A 315 -6.73 11.01 -4.63
N VAL A 316 -7.20 10.26 -3.63
CA VAL A 316 -6.85 8.86 -3.42
C VAL A 316 -8.09 7.99 -3.53
N MET A 317 -8.09 7.06 -4.47
CA MET A 317 -9.12 6.04 -4.63
C MET A 317 -8.61 4.67 -4.17
N ARG A 318 -9.13 4.19 -3.05
CA ARG A 318 -8.89 2.82 -2.58
C ARG A 318 -10.10 1.95 -2.93
N GLY A 319 -9.87 0.86 -3.65
CA GLY A 319 -10.96 0.05 -4.19
C GLY A 319 -11.69 0.80 -5.32
N ALA A 320 -10.93 1.27 -6.31
CA ALA A 320 -11.43 2.12 -7.39
C ALA A 320 -12.64 1.51 -8.13
N TRP A 321 -12.74 0.18 -8.20
CA TRP A 321 -13.91 -0.52 -8.78
C TRP A 321 -15.27 -0.17 -8.15
N ASN A 322 -15.28 0.25 -6.89
CA ASN A 322 -16.51 0.69 -6.23
C ASN A 322 -16.81 2.17 -6.50
N ILE A 323 -15.83 2.93 -6.96
CA ILE A 323 -15.92 4.39 -7.14
C ILE A 323 -16.09 4.76 -8.62
N MET A 324 -15.42 4.03 -9.51
CA MET A 324 -15.28 4.38 -10.92
C MET A 324 -15.17 3.10 -11.77
N ARG A 325 -16.13 2.91 -12.67
CA ARG A 325 -16.17 1.78 -13.63
C ARG A 325 -16.19 2.21 -15.10
N ASP A 326 -16.30 3.51 -15.34
CA ASP A 326 -16.48 4.12 -16.66
C ASP A 326 -15.87 5.52 -16.66
N TYR A 327 -15.53 6.04 -17.84
CA TYR A 327 -14.94 7.37 -18.01
C TYR A 327 -15.87 8.50 -17.56
N GLN A 328 -17.18 8.37 -17.68
CA GLN A 328 -18.11 9.38 -17.20
C GLN A 328 -18.05 9.55 -15.67
N HIS A 329 -17.83 8.46 -14.92
CA HIS A 329 -17.59 8.55 -13.47
C HIS A 329 -16.35 9.38 -13.14
N TRP A 330 -15.26 9.22 -13.91
CA TRP A 330 -14.08 10.08 -13.80
C TRP A 330 -14.40 11.54 -14.10
N ARG A 331 -15.20 11.82 -15.14
CA ARG A 331 -15.58 13.19 -15.49
C ARG A 331 -16.33 13.86 -14.34
N ASN A 332 -17.28 13.15 -13.71
CA ASN A 332 -18.01 13.69 -12.55
C ASN A 332 -17.06 14.08 -11.41
N LEU A 333 -16.05 13.23 -11.12
CA LEU A 333 -15.06 13.46 -10.05
C LEU A 333 -14.06 14.56 -10.40
N SER A 334 -13.44 14.48 -11.58
CA SER A 334 -12.40 15.42 -12.02
C SER A 334 -12.93 16.85 -12.22
N GLN A 335 -14.18 17.01 -12.68
CA GLN A 335 -14.82 18.33 -12.76
C GLN A 335 -15.04 18.98 -11.39
N ALA A 336 -15.28 18.18 -10.36
CA ALA A 336 -15.43 18.67 -8.99
C ALA A 336 -14.10 18.92 -8.28
N LEU A 337 -12.97 18.51 -8.87
CA LEU A 337 -11.62 18.62 -8.30
C LEU A 337 -10.70 19.44 -9.23
N PRO A 338 -10.99 20.73 -9.47
CA PRO A 338 -10.24 21.55 -10.43
C PRO A 338 -8.78 21.79 -10.01
N GLY A 339 -8.47 21.69 -8.71
CA GLY A 339 -7.12 21.84 -8.17
C GLY A 339 -6.28 20.56 -8.16
N LEU A 340 -6.75 19.46 -8.74
CA LEU A 340 -6.12 18.15 -8.64
C LEU A 340 -4.71 18.14 -9.28
N GLN A 341 -3.70 17.89 -8.45
CA GLN A 341 -2.29 17.78 -8.85
C GLN A 341 -1.74 16.35 -8.69
N GLU A 342 -2.31 15.56 -7.78
CA GLU A 342 -1.87 14.20 -7.51
C GLU A 342 -3.03 13.22 -7.45
N TRP A 343 -2.95 12.14 -8.25
CA TRP A 343 -3.99 11.14 -8.33
C TRP A 343 -3.45 9.74 -8.04
N HIS A 344 -4.11 9.07 -7.09
CA HIS A 344 -3.83 7.68 -6.71
C HIS A 344 -5.05 6.81 -7.04
N CYS A 345 -4.84 5.75 -7.82
CA CYS A 345 -5.90 4.83 -8.20
C CYS A 345 -5.43 3.38 -8.10
N ALA A 346 -6.20 2.53 -7.43
CA ALA A 346 -5.89 1.11 -7.31
C ALA A 346 -7.11 0.22 -7.65
N TYR A 347 -6.94 -0.61 -8.68
CA TYR A 347 -7.86 -1.69 -9.01
C TYR A 347 -7.27 -3.04 -8.56
N ALA A 348 -7.89 -3.63 -7.52
CA ALA A 348 -7.43 -4.89 -6.95
C ALA A 348 -7.76 -6.12 -7.82
N LYS A 349 -8.85 -6.07 -8.60
CA LYS A 349 -9.30 -7.18 -9.45
C LYS A 349 -9.26 -6.78 -10.92
N PRO A 350 -8.91 -7.70 -11.84
CA PRO A 350 -8.94 -7.44 -13.27
C PRO A 350 -10.39 -7.24 -13.72
N LYS A 351 -10.70 -6.04 -14.19
CA LYS A 351 -11.98 -5.69 -14.81
C LYS A 351 -11.66 -4.85 -16.04
N ILE A 352 -11.96 -5.37 -17.23
CA ILE A 352 -11.53 -4.76 -18.50
C ILE A 352 -12.01 -3.32 -18.63
N GLU A 353 -13.18 -3.01 -18.08
CA GLU A 353 -13.77 -1.69 -17.99
C GLU A 353 -12.89 -0.73 -17.18
N GLY A 354 -12.22 -1.23 -16.14
CA GLY A 354 -11.23 -0.46 -15.39
C GLY A 354 -9.99 -0.12 -16.22
N TYR A 355 -9.50 -1.05 -17.05
CA TYR A 355 -8.39 -0.79 -17.97
C TYR A 355 -8.78 0.26 -19.02
N ASP A 356 -9.95 0.10 -19.65
CA ASP A 356 -10.47 1.03 -20.66
C ASP A 356 -10.71 2.43 -20.06
N THR A 357 -11.27 2.49 -18.85
CA THR A 357 -11.45 3.75 -18.11
C THR A 357 -10.12 4.45 -17.89
N ILE A 358 -9.10 3.75 -17.37
CA ILE A 358 -7.76 4.33 -17.18
C ILE A 358 -7.17 4.80 -18.52
N ALA A 359 -7.28 4.00 -19.58
CA ALA A 359 -6.79 4.37 -20.90
C ALA A 359 -7.43 5.68 -21.40
N LYS A 360 -8.77 5.80 -21.31
CA LYS A 360 -9.50 7.02 -21.67
C LYS A 360 -9.07 8.24 -20.84
N ILE A 361 -8.79 8.06 -19.54
CA ILE A 361 -8.29 9.13 -18.67
C ILE A 361 -6.89 9.58 -19.10
N LEU A 362 -6.00 8.65 -19.45
CA LEU A 362 -4.63 8.99 -19.83
C LEU A 362 -4.53 9.62 -21.23
N VAL A 363 -5.52 9.44 -22.10
CA VAL A 363 -5.61 10.19 -23.37
C VAL A 363 -5.86 11.67 -23.11
N ASN A 364 -6.72 12.00 -22.13
CA ASN A 364 -7.06 13.38 -21.78
C ASN A 364 -6.95 13.62 -20.25
N PRO A 365 -5.73 13.60 -19.69
CA PRO A 365 -5.55 13.75 -18.27
C PRO A 365 -5.74 15.22 -17.86
N PRO A 366 -6.14 15.49 -16.59
CA PRO A 366 -6.25 16.87 -16.10
C PRO A 366 -4.96 17.67 -16.36
N PRO A 367 -5.05 18.93 -16.83
CA PRO A 367 -3.89 19.72 -17.21
C PRO A 367 -2.93 19.97 -16.03
N SER A 368 -3.49 20.09 -14.83
CA SER A 368 -2.79 20.34 -13.56
C SER A 368 -2.14 19.10 -12.93
N LEU A 369 -2.34 17.89 -13.51
CA LEU A 369 -1.83 16.65 -12.93
C LEU A 369 -0.30 16.57 -13.04
N LEU A 370 0.37 16.50 -11.89
CA LEU A 370 1.83 16.42 -11.76
C LEU A 370 2.31 15.07 -11.21
N HIS A 371 1.50 14.39 -10.40
CA HIS A 371 1.87 13.14 -9.75
C HIS A 371 0.83 12.06 -10.05
N LEU A 372 1.28 10.96 -10.65
CA LEU A 372 0.41 9.85 -11.03
C LEU A 372 0.83 8.57 -10.30
N ASN A 373 -0.12 7.92 -9.64
CA ASN A 373 0.07 6.62 -9.01
C ASN A 373 -1.08 5.68 -9.37
N ILE A 374 -0.83 4.75 -10.29
CA ILE A 374 -1.83 3.77 -10.74
C ILE A 374 -1.36 2.35 -10.39
N SER A 375 -2.24 1.58 -9.75
CA SER A 375 -2.01 0.15 -9.49
C SER A 375 -3.08 -0.71 -10.16
N LEU A 376 -2.63 -1.55 -11.09
CA LEU A 376 -3.40 -2.55 -11.84
C LEU A 376 -2.88 -3.97 -11.56
N GLU A 377 -2.56 -4.25 -10.29
CA GLU A 377 -1.98 -5.54 -9.86
C GLU A 377 -2.80 -6.76 -10.29
N GLY A 378 -4.14 -6.68 -10.28
CA GLY A 378 -4.99 -7.79 -10.70
C GLY A 378 -4.99 -8.08 -12.20
N PHE A 379 -4.52 -7.16 -13.05
CA PHE A 379 -4.60 -7.25 -14.52
C PHE A 379 -3.49 -8.09 -15.16
N SER A 380 -2.53 -8.56 -14.37
CA SER A 380 -1.42 -9.37 -14.85
C SER A 380 -1.72 -10.87 -14.95
N ASN A 381 -2.91 -11.33 -14.54
CA ASN A 381 -3.21 -12.75 -14.40
C ASN A 381 -3.40 -13.51 -15.74
N LYS A 382 -3.10 -14.82 -15.68
CA LYS A 382 -3.05 -15.79 -16.79
C LYS A 382 -4.37 -15.95 -17.57
N GLU A 383 -5.51 -15.57 -16.99
CA GLU A 383 -6.85 -15.75 -17.57
C GLU A 383 -7.33 -14.58 -18.45
N ASN A 384 -6.55 -13.50 -18.61
CA ASN A 384 -6.95 -12.36 -19.45
C ASN A 384 -6.75 -12.60 -20.96
N THR A 385 -6.80 -13.87 -21.41
CA THR A 385 -6.97 -14.29 -22.80
C THR A 385 -8.43 -14.13 -23.25
N HIS A 386 -9.05 -12.98 -22.99
CA HIS A 386 -10.21 -12.54 -23.78
C HIS A 386 -9.71 -11.72 -24.98
N SER A 387 -8.80 -12.30 -25.76
CA SER A 387 -8.44 -11.78 -27.09
C SER A 387 -9.46 -12.18 -28.16
N SER A 388 -10.58 -12.82 -27.82
CA SER A 388 -11.60 -13.27 -28.78
C SER A 388 -12.96 -12.56 -28.70
N TRP A 389 -13.15 -11.54 -27.86
CA TRP A 389 -14.45 -10.84 -27.78
C TRP A 389 -14.53 -9.48 -28.48
N PHE A 390 -13.40 -8.92 -28.91
CA PHE A 390 -13.41 -7.80 -29.83
C PHE A 390 -13.32 -8.33 -31.26
N SER A 391 -14.40 -8.96 -31.71
CA SER A 391 -14.72 -8.93 -33.13
C SER A 391 -15.19 -7.51 -33.43
N ASP A 392 -14.44 -6.80 -34.25
CA ASP A 392 -14.80 -5.53 -34.92
C ASP A 392 -14.71 -4.18 -34.15
N GLY A 393 -13.98 -4.13 -33.03
CA GLY A 393 -13.68 -2.88 -32.31
C GLY A 393 -12.20 -2.50 -32.30
N ALA A 394 -11.88 -1.20 -32.43
CA ALA A 394 -10.53 -0.68 -32.23
C ALA A 394 -10.02 -1.07 -30.82
N GLN A 395 -8.91 -1.81 -30.76
CA GLN A 395 -8.31 -2.23 -29.49
C GLN A 395 -7.96 -1.00 -28.64
N PRO A 396 -8.18 -1.04 -27.31
CA PRO A 396 -7.84 0.10 -26.46
C PRO A 396 -6.34 0.40 -26.55
N PRO A 397 -5.95 1.69 -26.51
CA PRO A 397 -4.56 2.09 -26.62
C PRO A 397 -3.69 1.42 -25.54
N HIS A 398 -2.46 1.09 -25.92
CA HIS A 398 -1.52 0.39 -25.04
C HIS A 398 -1.10 1.30 -23.87
N LEU A 399 -1.43 0.94 -22.62
CA LEU A 399 -1.21 1.83 -21.46
C LEU A 399 0.24 2.29 -21.30
N CYS A 400 1.24 1.45 -21.60
CA CYS A 400 2.63 1.89 -21.49
C CYS A 400 2.90 3.07 -22.42
N ARG A 401 2.33 3.08 -23.63
CA ARG A 401 2.50 4.16 -24.58
C ARG A 401 1.88 5.46 -24.05
N LEU A 402 0.64 5.38 -23.55
CA LEU A 402 -0.04 6.55 -22.96
C LEU A 402 0.72 7.12 -21.75
N LEU A 403 1.21 6.23 -20.87
CA LEU A 403 2.04 6.65 -19.73
C LEU A 403 3.34 7.32 -20.20
N GLY A 404 3.95 6.80 -21.25
CA GLY A 404 5.14 7.36 -21.89
C GLY A 404 4.94 8.74 -22.50
N GLU A 405 3.80 8.95 -23.16
CA GLU A 405 3.39 10.24 -23.73
C GLU A 405 3.06 11.27 -22.63
N LEU A 406 2.52 10.82 -21.50
CA LEU A 406 2.22 11.68 -20.35
C LEU A 406 3.45 12.00 -19.49
N ALA A 407 4.43 11.09 -19.41
CA ALA A 407 5.57 11.17 -18.52
C ALA A 407 6.34 12.52 -18.55
N PRO A 408 6.58 13.17 -19.71
CA PRO A 408 7.30 14.45 -19.74
C PRO A 408 6.69 15.56 -18.89
N ARG A 409 5.36 15.56 -18.72
CA ARG A 409 4.61 16.59 -17.98
C ARG A 409 4.57 16.35 -16.48
N LEU A 410 4.72 15.09 -16.07
CA LEU A 410 4.63 14.70 -14.67
C LEU A 410 5.93 15.05 -13.94
N MET A 411 5.84 15.28 -12.64
CA MET A 411 6.99 15.29 -11.72
C MET A 411 7.28 13.88 -11.17
N SER A 412 6.23 13.05 -11.04
CA SER A 412 6.34 11.69 -10.51
C SER A 412 5.38 10.74 -11.22
N LEU A 413 5.91 9.58 -11.62
CA LEU A 413 5.14 8.47 -12.18
C LEU A 413 5.36 7.19 -11.37
N THR A 414 4.30 6.67 -10.77
CA THR A 414 4.28 5.35 -10.12
C THR A 414 3.26 4.46 -10.81
N PHE A 415 3.68 3.27 -11.23
CA PHE A 415 2.81 2.32 -11.91
C PHE A 415 3.06 0.88 -11.46
N THR A 416 1.98 0.15 -11.18
CA THR A 416 2.04 -1.30 -10.91
C THR A 416 1.20 -2.04 -11.95
N GLY A 417 1.79 -2.98 -12.69
CA GLY A 417 1.05 -3.74 -13.72
C GLY A 417 1.95 -4.35 -14.80
N LYS A 418 1.39 -4.49 -16.01
CA LYS A 418 2.14 -4.92 -17.20
C LYS A 418 2.92 -3.72 -17.78
N VAL A 419 4.23 -3.85 -17.95
CA VAL A 419 5.09 -2.75 -18.43
C VAL A 419 6.07 -3.23 -19.50
N CYS A 420 6.24 -2.49 -20.59
CA CYS A 420 7.30 -2.76 -21.57
C CYS A 420 8.05 -1.48 -21.97
N ALA A 421 9.11 -1.66 -22.76
CA ALA A 421 9.97 -0.58 -23.24
C ALA A 421 9.23 0.48 -24.08
N CYS A 422 8.04 0.18 -24.61
CA CYS A 422 7.22 1.17 -25.33
C CYS A 422 6.86 2.39 -24.46
N LEU A 423 6.89 2.25 -23.13
CA LEU A 423 6.75 3.40 -22.23
C LEU A 423 7.79 4.48 -22.53
N PHE A 424 9.04 4.09 -22.71
CA PHE A 424 10.13 5.04 -22.91
C PHE A 424 10.29 5.46 -24.37
N GLN A 425 9.92 4.59 -25.31
CA GLN A 425 9.93 4.92 -26.74
C GLN A 425 8.90 5.99 -27.08
N ALA A 426 7.72 5.92 -26.46
CA ALA A 426 6.63 6.88 -26.72
C ALA A 426 6.97 8.30 -26.26
N THR A 427 7.80 8.43 -25.23
CA THR A 427 8.26 9.72 -24.70
C THR A 427 9.00 10.55 -25.78
N SER A 428 9.81 9.90 -26.61
CA SER A 428 10.60 10.55 -27.68
C SER A 428 9.74 11.09 -28.84
N HIS A 429 8.49 10.65 -28.96
CA HIS A 429 7.59 11.00 -30.06
C HIS A 429 6.50 12.01 -29.66
N THR A 430 6.61 12.63 -28.48
CA THR A 430 5.64 13.61 -28.02
C THR A 430 5.71 14.89 -28.86
N SER A 431 4.68 15.13 -29.69
CA SER A 431 4.53 16.37 -30.45
C SER A 431 4.08 17.53 -29.55
N PRO A 432 4.46 18.79 -29.85
CA PRO A 432 4.01 19.97 -29.09
C PRO A 432 2.46 20.06 -29.01
N PRO A 433 1.88 20.60 -27.91
CA PRO A 433 2.18 21.91 -27.31
C PRO A 433 2.93 21.88 -25.96
N TRP A 434 3.55 20.75 -25.61
CA TRP A 434 4.10 20.49 -24.27
C TRP A 434 5.44 21.21 -23.99
N PRO A 435 5.82 21.40 -22.71
CA PRO A 435 7.05 22.12 -22.35
C PRO A 435 8.28 21.53 -23.04
N LYS A 436 9.18 22.41 -23.50
CA LYS A 436 10.42 22.04 -24.21
C LYS A 436 11.34 21.11 -23.40
N THR A 437 11.14 21.02 -22.09
CA THR A 437 11.93 20.22 -21.16
C THR A 437 11.03 19.44 -20.22
N SER A 438 11.32 18.15 -20.00
CA SER A 438 10.54 17.32 -19.08
C SER A 438 10.72 17.70 -17.60
N ASN A 439 9.63 17.61 -16.85
CA ASN A 439 9.59 17.81 -15.39
C ASN A 439 9.78 16.54 -14.56
N LEU A 440 9.95 15.37 -15.19
CA LEU A 440 9.94 14.09 -14.50
C LEU A 440 11.17 13.95 -13.61
N ARG A 441 10.94 13.74 -12.31
CA ARG A 441 12.00 13.57 -11.29
C ARG A 441 12.03 12.15 -10.74
N TYR A 442 10.87 11.52 -10.63
CA TYR A 442 10.70 10.22 -9.97
C TYR A 442 9.92 9.23 -10.82
N LEU A 443 10.45 8.01 -10.94
CA LEU A 443 9.81 6.88 -11.61
C LEU A 443 9.87 5.60 -10.74
N ASP A 444 8.72 5.00 -10.42
CA ASP A 444 8.61 3.69 -9.74
C ASP A 444 7.68 2.75 -10.48
N LEU A 445 8.25 1.69 -11.05
CA LEU A 445 7.55 0.68 -11.82
C LEU A 445 7.61 -0.65 -11.06
N ALA A 446 6.48 -1.07 -10.51
CA ALA A 446 6.28 -2.42 -10.00
C ALA A 446 5.76 -3.32 -11.14
N VAL A 447 6.70 -3.98 -11.81
CA VAL A 447 6.44 -4.84 -12.96
C VAL A 447 5.88 -6.16 -12.46
N LYS A 448 4.68 -6.53 -12.92
CA LYS A 448 4.09 -7.86 -12.70
C LYS A 448 4.35 -8.81 -13.87
N THR A 449 4.46 -8.25 -15.07
CA THR A 449 4.85 -8.95 -16.29
C THR A 449 5.26 -7.90 -17.33
N CYS A 450 5.96 -8.32 -18.38
CA CYS A 450 6.26 -7.44 -19.50
C CYS A 450 5.20 -7.57 -20.59
N CYS A 451 4.80 -6.46 -21.21
CA CYS A 451 3.94 -6.52 -22.39
C CYS A 451 4.67 -7.20 -23.55
N ARG A 452 3.97 -8.05 -24.30
CA ARG A 452 4.51 -8.72 -25.50
C ARG A 452 4.19 -7.92 -26.74
N GLU A 453 5.17 -7.77 -27.63
CA GLU A 453 4.90 -7.40 -29.01
C GLU A 453 4.13 -8.57 -29.65
N LYS A 454 2.88 -8.35 -30.06
CA LYS A 454 2.15 -9.34 -30.88
C LYS A 454 2.89 -9.44 -32.22
N LYS A 455 3.78 -10.42 -32.36
CA LYS A 455 4.25 -10.83 -33.69
C LYS A 455 3.06 -11.43 -34.43
N ALA A 456 2.66 -10.79 -35.53
CA ALA A 456 1.70 -11.36 -36.45
C ALA A 456 2.21 -12.76 -36.86
N GLY A 457 1.45 -13.81 -36.54
CA GLY A 457 1.77 -15.19 -36.92
C GLY A 457 2.15 -16.17 -35.80
N SER A 458 2.09 -15.80 -34.51
CA SER A 458 2.25 -16.80 -33.43
C SER A 458 1.01 -17.68 -33.31
N VAL A 459 1.13 -18.96 -33.74
CA VAL A 459 0.05 -19.97 -33.77
C VAL A 459 -0.23 -20.58 -32.38
N PHE A 460 0.64 -20.39 -31.40
CA PHE A 460 0.50 -20.98 -30.05
C PHE A 460 0.78 -19.97 -28.93
N PRO A 461 -0.19 -19.09 -28.58
CA PRO A 461 -0.02 -18.14 -27.48
C PRO A 461 0.05 -18.78 -26.08
N PHE A 462 -0.37 -20.04 -25.93
CA PHE A 462 -0.66 -20.67 -24.63
C PHE A 462 0.56 -21.13 -23.82
N PHE A 463 1.69 -21.46 -24.45
CA PHE A 463 2.81 -22.14 -23.77
C PHE A 463 3.94 -21.22 -23.29
N GLU A 464 3.96 -19.95 -23.70
CA GLU A 464 5.07 -19.05 -23.35
C GLU A 464 4.77 -18.10 -22.18
N ASP A 465 3.54 -18.05 -21.67
CA ASP A 465 2.98 -16.97 -20.83
C ASP A 465 3.38 -16.97 -19.34
N PHE A 466 4.63 -17.29 -19.01
CA PHE A 466 5.08 -17.30 -17.62
C PHE A 466 6.06 -16.15 -17.34
N SER A 467 5.66 -15.22 -16.48
CA SER A 467 6.60 -14.25 -15.90
C SER A 467 7.28 -14.90 -14.71
N GLY A 468 8.60 -14.77 -14.60
CA GLY A 468 9.35 -15.41 -13.53
C GLY A 468 10.84 -15.45 -13.81
N ILE A 469 11.62 -15.66 -12.76
CA ILE A 469 13.09 -15.65 -12.82
C ILE A 469 13.68 -16.83 -13.60
N GLY A 470 12.92 -17.92 -13.80
CA GLY A 470 13.30 -19.04 -14.66
C GLY A 470 12.97 -18.84 -16.15
N ASN A 471 12.21 -17.80 -16.52
CA ASN A 471 11.88 -17.54 -17.92
C ASN A 471 12.84 -16.50 -18.52
N MET A 472 13.80 -16.95 -19.33
CA MET A 472 14.75 -16.07 -20.01
C MET A 472 14.11 -15.06 -20.97
N ASN A 473 12.94 -15.35 -21.55
CA ASN A 473 12.21 -14.37 -22.37
C ASN A 473 11.67 -13.21 -21.53
N PHE A 474 11.21 -13.50 -20.31
CA PHE A 474 10.83 -12.46 -19.35
C PHE A 474 12.05 -11.63 -18.93
N ILE A 475 13.17 -12.27 -18.60
CA ILE A 475 14.42 -11.57 -18.21
C ILE A 475 14.90 -10.64 -19.33
N ARG A 476 14.93 -11.10 -20.60
CA ARG A 476 15.26 -10.26 -21.76
C ARG A 476 14.30 -9.09 -21.95
N SER A 477 13.00 -9.31 -21.70
CA SER A 477 11.99 -8.24 -21.80
C SER A 477 12.15 -7.21 -20.69
N PHE A 478 12.47 -7.65 -19.47
CA PHE A 478 12.78 -6.79 -18.34
C PHE A 478 14.09 -6.00 -18.59
N GLU A 479 15.11 -6.64 -19.14
CA GLU A 479 16.35 -5.98 -19.57
C GLU A 479 16.04 -4.89 -20.62
N LYS A 480 15.26 -5.20 -21.67
CA LYS A 480 14.81 -4.22 -22.68
C LYS A 480 14.08 -3.03 -22.04
N LEU A 481 13.26 -3.29 -21.01
CA LEU A 481 12.59 -2.24 -20.24
C LEU A 481 13.60 -1.34 -19.50
N VAL A 482 14.61 -1.93 -18.84
CA VAL A 482 15.67 -1.18 -18.14
C VAL A 482 16.51 -0.36 -19.12
N VAL A 483 16.90 -0.93 -20.25
CA VAL A 483 17.62 -0.21 -21.31
C VAL A 483 16.81 1.00 -21.79
N GLY A 484 15.51 0.82 -22.07
CA GLY A 484 14.63 1.93 -22.44
C GLY A 484 14.54 3.00 -21.35
N ALA A 485 14.53 2.61 -20.07
CA ALA A 485 14.50 3.55 -18.96
C ALA A 485 15.78 4.41 -18.90
N VAL A 486 16.94 3.78 -19.12
CA VAL A 486 18.22 4.50 -19.15
C VAL A 486 18.30 5.44 -20.36
N GLN A 487 17.88 4.98 -21.54
CA GLN A 487 17.83 5.83 -22.74
C GLN A 487 16.92 7.04 -22.54
N SER A 488 15.83 6.89 -21.77
CA SER A 488 14.91 7.99 -21.48
C SER A 488 15.51 9.12 -20.64
N LEU A 489 16.66 8.91 -19.99
CA LEU A 489 17.39 9.96 -19.25
C LEU A 489 17.79 11.13 -20.16
N GLY A 490 18.04 10.89 -21.46
CA GLY A 490 18.30 11.97 -22.42
C GLY A 490 17.10 12.90 -22.63
N VAL A 491 15.89 12.38 -22.48
CA VAL A 491 14.63 13.14 -22.59
C VAL A 491 14.21 13.73 -21.24
N HIS A 492 14.59 13.08 -20.14
CA HIS A 492 14.25 13.46 -18.77
C HIS A 492 15.48 13.90 -17.98
N PRO A 493 16.02 15.11 -18.21
CA PRO A 493 17.26 15.56 -17.56
C PRO A 493 17.15 15.68 -16.03
N LEU A 494 15.94 15.93 -15.52
CA LEU A 494 15.63 16.05 -14.09
C LEU A 494 15.35 14.70 -13.41
N LEU A 495 15.31 13.60 -14.16
CA LEU A 495 15.04 12.26 -13.63
C LEU A 495 16.25 11.76 -12.86
N ASN A 496 16.21 11.98 -11.54
CA ASN A 496 17.27 11.58 -10.62
C ASN A 496 16.97 10.24 -9.94
N GLN A 497 15.74 9.72 -10.10
CA GLN A 497 15.34 8.49 -9.48
C GLN A 497 14.52 7.59 -10.40
N ILE A 498 15.06 6.39 -10.63
CA ILE A 498 14.36 5.30 -11.30
C ILE A 498 14.34 4.10 -10.37
N ARG A 499 13.17 3.45 -10.26
CA ARG A 499 13.02 2.16 -9.60
C ARG A 499 12.15 1.27 -10.46
N ILE A 500 12.70 0.18 -10.94
CA ILE A 500 11.97 -0.85 -11.70
C ILE A 500 12.15 -2.15 -10.93
N ARG A 501 11.05 -2.82 -10.59
CA ARG A 501 11.13 -4.03 -9.77
C ARG A 501 10.08 -5.04 -10.18
N PHE A 502 10.51 -6.27 -10.37
CA PHE A 502 9.62 -7.41 -10.40
C PHE A 502 9.30 -7.85 -8.97
N ILE A 503 8.02 -8.09 -8.68
CA ILE A 503 7.57 -8.59 -7.38
C ILE A 503 6.77 -9.85 -7.60
N ASP A 504 7.44 -10.97 -7.40
CA ASP A 504 6.84 -12.28 -7.33
C ASP A 504 7.16 -12.88 -5.96
N LEU A 505 6.13 -12.96 -5.11
CA LEU A 505 6.26 -13.55 -3.78
C LEU A 505 6.20 -15.08 -3.82
N ASP A 506 5.71 -15.64 -4.92
CA ASP A 506 5.60 -17.08 -5.14
C ASP A 506 6.87 -17.64 -5.84
N SER A 507 7.80 -16.77 -6.21
CA SER A 507 9.13 -17.12 -6.71
C SER A 507 9.89 -17.97 -5.70
N ALA A 508 10.57 -19.01 -6.19
CA ALA A 508 11.43 -19.88 -5.37
C ALA A 508 12.52 -19.09 -4.61
N CYS A 509 12.94 -17.92 -5.13
CA CYS A 509 13.83 -17.01 -4.44
C CYS A 509 13.47 -15.54 -4.72
N PRO A 510 12.62 -14.90 -3.88
CA PRO A 510 12.19 -13.51 -4.10
C PRO A 510 13.33 -12.49 -4.00
N LEU A 511 14.46 -12.85 -3.38
CA LEU A 511 15.66 -12.00 -3.32
C LEU A 511 16.33 -11.85 -4.69
N LEU A 512 16.15 -12.82 -5.58
CA LEU A 512 16.68 -12.83 -6.94
C LEU A 512 15.69 -12.26 -7.97
N ASN A 513 14.53 -11.77 -7.56
CA ASN A 513 13.61 -11.09 -8.48
C ASN A 513 14.31 -9.88 -9.12
N PRO A 514 14.26 -9.73 -10.46
CA PRO A 514 14.96 -8.66 -11.15
C PRO A 514 14.47 -7.29 -10.70
N TYR A 515 15.41 -6.39 -10.53
CA TYR A 515 15.16 -5.00 -10.21
C TYR A 515 16.25 -4.13 -10.83
N PHE A 516 15.98 -2.85 -11.00
CA PHE A 516 16.94 -1.83 -11.37
C PHE A 516 16.62 -0.57 -10.58
N GLN A 517 17.64 0.06 -10.02
CA GLN A 517 17.48 1.30 -9.28
C GLN A 517 18.59 2.27 -9.65
N LEU A 518 18.19 3.49 -10.01
CA LEU A 518 19.07 4.65 -10.14
C LEU A 518 18.66 5.65 -9.05
N SER A 519 19.62 6.12 -8.27
CA SER A 519 19.43 7.18 -7.27
C SER A 519 20.56 8.19 -7.40
N GLY A 520 20.25 9.38 -7.92
CA GLY A 520 21.25 10.33 -8.38
C GLY A 520 22.05 9.74 -9.54
N ASN A 521 23.32 9.42 -9.28
CA ASN A 521 24.25 8.82 -10.25
C ASN A 521 24.73 7.42 -9.80
N LEU A 522 24.02 6.77 -8.89
CA LEU A 522 24.35 5.41 -8.42
C LEU A 522 23.30 4.40 -8.86
N CYS A 523 23.77 3.33 -9.50
CA CYS A 523 22.95 2.22 -10.00
C CYS A 523 23.12 0.95 -9.14
N THR A 524 22.03 0.23 -8.93
CA THR A 524 22.00 -1.13 -8.38
C THR A 524 20.97 -1.99 -9.13
N GLY A 525 21.11 -3.31 -9.02
CA GLY A 525 20.23 -4.30 -9.63
C GLY A 525 20.77 -4.87 -10.94
N LEU A 526 19.89 -5.02 -11.92
CA LEU A 526 20.18 -5.69 -13.17
C LEU A 526 21.21 -4.88 -13.97
N TRP A 527 22.26 -5.55 -14.41
CA TRP A 527 23.24 -5.00 -15.34
C TRP A 527 23.50 -5.96 -16.50
N SER A 528 23.91 -5.37 -17.62
CA SER A 528 24.39 -6.04 -18.83
C SER A 528 25.19 -5.02 -19.63
N ASP A 529 25.97 -5.47 -20.60
CA ASP A 529 26.73 -4.56 -21.47
C ASP A 529 25.81 -3.51 -22.13
N ARG A 530 24.60 -3.91 -22.55
CA ARG A 530 23.61 -3.00 -23.15
C ARG A 530 23.18 -1.88 -22.19
N ILE A 531 22.99 -2.20 -20.92
CA ILE A 531 22.65 -1.21 -19.89
C ILE A 531 23.85 -0.29 -19.64
N LEU A 532 25.06 -0.83 -19.58
CA LEU A 532 26.28 -0.06 -19.38
C LEU A 532 26.55 0.90 -20.54
N TYR A 533 26.41 0.44 -21.79
CA TYR A 533 26.51 1.29 -22.98
C TYR A 533 25.50 2.43 -22.96
N ALA A 534 24.22 2.12 -22.67
CA ALA A 534 23.19 3.15 -22.57
C ALA A 534 23.46 4.14 -21.43
N LEU A 535 23.98 3.69 -20.28
CA LEU A 535 24.34 4.60 -19.18
C LEU A 535 25.47 5.53 -19.61
N ASN A 536 26.51 5.01 -20.25
CA ASN A 536 27.63 5.81 -20.73
C ASN A 536 27.19 6.89 -21.75
N GLU A 537 26.22 6.57 -22.60
CA GLU A 537 25.69 7.49 -23.61
C GLU A 537 24.77 8.56 -23.00
N PHE A 538 23.78 8.17 -22.19
CA PHE A 538 22.70 9.07 -21.75
C PHE A 538 22.92 9.67 -20.35
N ARG A 539 23.81 9.09 -19.54
CA ARG A 539 24.15 9.56 -18.19
C ARG A 539 25.57 9.11 -17.79
N PRO A 540 26.63 9.61 -18.44
CA PRO A 540 28.01 9.13 -18.22
C PRO A 540 28.51 9.25 -16.77
N GLN A 541 27.91 10.16 -16.00
CA GLN A 541 28.21 10.33 -14.58
C GLN A 541 27.68 9.18 -13.70
N ALA A 542 26.72 8.40 -14.20
CA ALA A 542 26.10 7.30 -13.47
C ALA A 542 26.95 6.04 -13.51
N ARG A 543 27.09 5.38 -12.36
CA ARG A 543 27.87 4.15 -12.22
C ARG A 543 27.16 3.13 -11.33
N PHE A 544 27.40 1.86 -11.58
CA PHE A 544 26.98 0.80 -10.66
C PHE A 544 27.81 0.84 -9.37
N VAL A 545 27.16 0.52 -8.25
CA VAL A 545 27.86 0.36 -6.95
C VAL A 545 28.85 -0.79 -7.01
N GLU A 546 28.46 -1.88 -7.67
CA GLU A 546 29.34 -3.02 -7.99
C GLU A 546 28.83 -3.72 -9.27
N LEU A 547 29.72 -4.47 -9.92
CA LEU A 547 29.39 -5.34 -11.04
C LEU A 547 29.77 -6.77 -10.66
N ARG A 548 28.76 -7.59 -10.36
CA ARG A 548 28.88 -9.01 -10.05
C ARG A 548 27.78 -9.79 -10.75
N ASP A 549 28.02 -11.07 -11.02
CA ASP A 549 26.98 -11.96 -11.56
C ASP A 549 25.75 -12.04 -10.66
N GLY A 550 25.96 -12.02 -9.34
CA GLY A 550 24.90 -11.95 -8.32
C GLY A 550 24.13 -13.25 -8.11
N ILE A 551 24.06 -14.13 -9.11
CA ILE A 551 23.52 -15.49 -9.05
C ILE A 551 24.67 -16.46 -9.30
N TYR A 552 24.90 -17.38 -8.37
CA TYR A 552 25.98 -18.37 -8.45
C TYR A 552 25.40 -19.78 -8.57
N PRO A 553 26.02 -20.66 -9.38
CA PRO A 553 25.54 -22.02 -9.55
C PRO A 553 25.72 -22.84 -8.26
N GLN A 554 24.74 -23.68 -7.98
CA GLN A 554 24.85 -24.76 -7.01
C GLN A 554 25.22 -26.04 -7.76
N TYR A 555 26.33 -26.68 -7.37
CA TYR A 555 26.82 -27.90 -8.01
C TYR A 555 26.36 -29.15 -7.25
N GLY A 556 25.88 -30.15 -8.01
CA GLY A 556 25.57 -31.49 -7.51
C GLY A 556 26.79 -32.42 -7.52
N PRO A 557 26.60 -33.71 -7.15
CA PRO A 557 27.67 -34.70 -7.01
C PRO A 557 28.59 -34.87 -8.24
N ASN A 558 28.07 -34.59 -9.44
CA ASN A 558 28.79 -34.74 -10.72
C ASN A 558 29.24 -33.39 -11.33
N SER A 559 29.39 -32.33 -10.53
CA SER A 559 29.65 -30.95 -11.02
C SER A 559 28.57 -30.41 -11.99
N GLN A 560 27.40 -31.03 -12.00
CA GLN A 560 26.25 -30.54 -12.75
C GLN A 560 25.57 -29.40 -11.98
N ILE A 561 25.09 -28.39 -12.68
CA ILE A 561 24.34 -27.28 -12.07
C ILE A 561 22.96 -27.80 -11.70
N VAL A 562 22.69 -27.92 -10.40
CA VAL A 562 21.40 -28.38 -9.86
C VAL A 562 20.49 -27.22 -9.43
N GLY A 563 21.01 -25.99 -9.47
CA GLY A 563 20.27 -24.81 -9.02
C GLY A 563 21.16 -23.58 -8.88
N ALA A 564 20.64 -22.59 -8.17
CA ALA A 564 21.39 -21.40 -7.76
C ALA A 564 21.59 -21.37 -6.24
N VAL A 565 22.74 -20.87 -5.80
CA VAL A 565 23.01 -20.60 -4.39
C VAL A 565 22.05 -19.51 -3.90
N LEU A 566 21.26 -19.82 -2.87
CA LEU A 566 20.31 -18.88 -2.28
C LEU A 566 21.06 -17.80 -1.49
N PRO A 567 20.95 -16.52 -1.88
CA PRO A 567 21.65 -15.47 -1.17
C PRO A 567 20.96 -15.14 0.16
N ARG A 568 21.72 -14.72 1.16
CA ARG A 568 21.19 -14.27 2.47
C ARG A 568 20.58 -12.86 2.43
N ALA A 569 21.04 -12.05 1.48
CA ALA A 569 20.59 -10.69 1.25
C ALA A 569 20.40 -10.46 -0.26
N ARG A 570 19.60 -9.47 -0.65
CA ARG A 570 19.44 -9.11 -2.06
C ARG A 570 20.79 -8.66 -2.64
N PRO A 571 21.28 -9.27 -3.73
CA PRO A 571 22.51 -8.82 -4.39
C PRO A 571 22.39 -7.37 -4.87
N LEU A 572 23.45 -6.57 -4.73
CA LEU A 572 23.46 -5.16 -5.20
C LEU A 572 23.56 -5.06 -6.72
N SER A 573 24.05 -6.10 -7.39
CA SER A 573 24.07 -6.22 -8.84
C SER A 573 23.79 -7.65 -9.26
N ILE A 574 23.05 -7.84 -10.34
CA ILE A 574 22.80 -9.16 -10.95
C ILE A 574 23.05 -9.04 -12.45
N HIS A 575 23.93 -9.88 -13.00
CA HIS A 575 24.15 -9.89 -14.44
C HIS A 575 22.96 -10.58 -15.14
N ALA A 576 22.44 -9.98 -16.22
CA ALA A 576 21.24 -10.51 -16.88
C ALA A 576 21.39 -11.96 -17.37
N CYS A 577 22.58 -12.37 -17.81
CA CYS A 577 22.84 -13.74 -18.22
C CYS A 577 22.90 -14.74 -17.06
N ALA A 578 23.14 -14.31 -15.82
CA ALA A 578 23.24 -15.19 -14.67
C ALA A 578 21.90 -15.87 -14.32
N TYR A 579 20.78 -15.31 -14.77
CA TYR A 579 19.46 -15.97 -14.67
C TYR A 579 19.38 -17.29 -15.45
N ARG A 580 20.28 -17.55 -16.42
CA ARG A 580 20.36 -18.85 -17.10
C ARG A 580 20.61 -19.99 -16.14
N ILE A 581 21.37 -19.76 -15.06
CA ILE A 581 21.63 -20.76 -14.01
C ILE A 581 20.31 -21.29 -13.43
N ILE A 582 19.34 -20.40 -13.22
CA ILE A 582 18.01 -20.77 -12.69
C ILE A 582 17.13 -21.38 -13.78
N ALA A 583 17.16 -20.80 -14.98
CA ALA A 583 16.36 -21.25 -16.11
C ALA A 583 16.74 -22.66 -16.62
N ASP A 584 18.03 -23.01 -16.53
CA ASP A 584 18.54 -24.29 -17.02
C ASP A 584 18.53 -25.38 -15.94
N ALA A 585 18.63 -25.03 -14.64
CA ALA A 585 18.50 -26.00 -13.55
C ALA A 585 17.11 -26.67 -13.43
N GLY A 586 16.07 -26.07 -14.02
CA GLY A 586 14.71 -26.62 -14.05
C GLY A 586 14.41 -27.54 -15.24
N LYS A 587 15.38 -27.79 -16.13
CA LYS A 587 15.21 -28.66 -17.30
C LYS A 587 15.92 -29.99 -17.01
N PRO A 588 15.21 -31.14 -17.14
CA PRO A 588 15.79 -32.46 -16.91
C PRO A 588 16.89 -32.82 -17.91
#